data_AF-A0A3D1ZZS9-F1
#
_entry.id   AF-A0A3D1ZZS9-F1
#
_cell.length_a   1.000
_cell.length_b   1.000
_cell.length_c   1.000
_cell.angle_alpha   90.00
_cell.angle_beta   90.00
_cell.angle_gamma   90.00
#
_symmetry.space_group_name_H-M   'P 1'
#
loop_
_entity.id
_entity.type
_entity.pdbx_description
1 polymer ?
#
loop_
_entity_poly.entity_id
_entity_poly.type
_entity_poly.pdbx_seq_one_letter_code
_entity_poly.pdbx_strand_id
1 'polypeptide(L)'
;MPVLKRYKWLVAIALLVLVGYLMLKQYQSSLNDELNRTIRDAEANGAAYGLQHDQTACMEQSLRNIQGCSGFACGVVHGRYFKACLEQAPVSANFCNDVPSYAEEKDRDTKKWLRDVCFEHPETNICYQLMRQRQRNCGA
;
A
#
# COMPACT_ATOMS: atom_id res chain seq x y z
N MET A 1 -54.32 9.85 21.64
CA MET A 1 -52.88 9.76 21.27
C MET A 1 -52.54 10.63 20.05
N PRO A 2 -52.66 11.97 20.10
CA PRO A 2 -52.33 12.86 18.97
C PRO A 2 -50.82 13.10 18.82
N VAL A 3 -50.08 12.99 19.91
CA VAL A 3 -48.62 13.20 20.00
C VAL A 3 -47.89 12.14 19.17
N LEU A 4 -48.21 10.85 19.35
CA LEU A 4 -47.60 9.74 18.59
C LEU A 4 -47.79 9.89 17.07
N LYS A 5 -48.94 10.42 16.63
CA LYS A 5 -49.27 10.63 15.22
C LYS A 5 -48.46 11.76 14.59
N ARG A 6 -48.04 12.77 15.38
CA ARG A 6 -47.16 13.86 14.95
C ARG A 6 -45.70 13.41 14.81
N TYR A 7 -45.21 12.55 15.71
CA TYR A 7 -43.81 12.14 15.72
C TYR A 7 -43.50 10.83 14.97
N LYS A 8 -44.51 10.07 14.51
CA LYS A 8 -44.30 8.78 13.82
C LYS A 8 -43.33 8.85 12.64
N TRP A 9 -43.34 9.95 11.88
CA TRP A 9 -42.44 10.13 10.74
C TRP A 9 -41.01 10.45 11.18
N LEU A 10 -40.85 11.21 12.27
CA LEU A 10 -39.54 11.48 12.85
C LEU A 10 -38.93 10.21 13.43
N VAL A 11 -39.72 9.38 14.11
CA VAL A 11 -39.28 8.06 14.59
C VAL A 11 -38.91 7.15 13.41
N ALA A 12 -39.72 7.12 12.35
CA ALA A 12 -39.42 6.32 11.16
C ALA A 12 -38.12 6.78 10.47
N ILE A 13 -37.91 8.09 10.32
CA ILE A 13 -36.68 8.65 9.76
C ILE A 13 -35.48 8.32 10.64
N ALA A 14 -35.60 8.48 11.97
CA ALA A 14 -34.52 8.15 12.90
C ALA A 14 -34.14 6.67 12.83
N LEU A 15 -35.12 5.77 12.73
CA LEU A 15 -34.88 4.34 12.53
C LEU A 15 -34.21 4.04 11.20
N LEU A 16 -34.64 4.68 10.10
CA LEU A 16 -34.01 4.53 8.79
C LEU A 16 -32.55 4.99 8.78
N VAL A 17 -32.27 6.15 9.40
CA VAL A 17 -30.90 6.66 9.55
C VAL A 17 -30.04 5.70 10.38
N LEU A 18 -30.58 5.17 11.48
CA LEU A 18 -29.86 4.21 12.32
C LEU A 18 -29.53 2.93 11.55
N VAL A 19 -30.50 2.36 10.83
CA VAL A 19 -30.28 1.15 10.02
C VAL A 19 -29.25 1.43 8.91
N GLY A 20 -29.38 2.55 8.20
CA GLY A 20 -28.42 2.96 7.17
C GLY A 20 -27.00 3.12 7.74
N TYR A 21 -26.86 3.74 8.91
CA TYR A 21 -25.58 3.88 9.60
C TYR A 21 -24.97 2.53 9.97
N LEU A 22 -25.76 1.61 10.54
CA LEU A 22 -25.27 0.28 10.92
C LEU A 22 -24.84 -0.55 9.70
N MET A 23 -25.60 -0.50 8.60
CA MET A 23 -25.22 -1.15 7.35
C MET A 23 -23.93 -0.57 6.76
N LEU A 24 -23.79 0.77 6.74
CA LEU A 24 -22.57 1.41 6.27
C LEU A 24 -21.36 1.01 7.12
N LYS A 25 -21.51 0.99 8.44
CA LYS A 25 -20.44 0.58 9.37
C LYS A 25 -20.01 -0.86 9.13
N GLN A 26 -20.97 -1.77 8.94
CA GLN A 26 -20.67 -3.18 8.64
C GLN A 26 -19.96 -3.35 7.30
N TYR A 27 -20.43 -2.65 6.25
CA TYR A 27 -19.79 -2.66 4.93
C TYR A 27 -18.34 -2.12 4.98
N GLN A 28 -18.10 -1.03 5.70
CA GLN A 28 -16.75 -0.52 5.89
C GLN A 28 -15.85 -1.51 6.65
N SER A 29 -16.39 -2.20 7.67
CA SER A 29 -15.64 -3.22 8.41
C SER A 29 -15.22 -4.37 7.49
N SER A 30 -16.12 -4.87 6.63
CA SER A 30 -15.80 -6.00 5.77
C SER A 30 -14.76 -5.65 4.70
N LEU A 31 -14.81 -4.44 4.13
CA LEU A 31 -13.80 -3.97 3.19
C LEU A 31 -12.42 -3.85 3.85
N ASN A 32 -12.38 -3.37 5.09
CA ASN A 32 -11.14 -3.29 5.85
C ASN A 32 -10.59 -4.69 6.16
N ASP A 33 -11.46 -5.66 6.50
CA ASP A 33 -11.02 -7.01 6.82
C ASP A 33 -10.38 -7.72 5.63
N GLU A 34 -10.96 -7.59 4.44
CA GLU A 34 -10.42 -8.21 3.22
C GLU A 34 -9.05 -7.62 2.86
N LEU A 35 -8.95 -6.29 2.77
CA LEU A 35 -7.67 -5.63 2.47
C LEU A 35 -6.61 -5.96 3.53
N ASN A 36 -6.98 -5.98 4.81
CA ASN A 36 -6.06 -6.32 5.89
C ASN A 36 -5.58 -7.78 5.81
N ARG A 37 -6.42 -8.71 5.34
CA ARG A 37 -5.97 -10.10 5.06
C ARG A 37 -4.96 -10.11 3.93
N THR A 38 -5.27 -9.48 2.80
CA THR A 38 -4.37 -9.41 1.65
C THR A 38 -3.04 -8.74 2.00
N ILE A 39 -3.04 -7.70 2.85
CA ILE A 39 -1.82 -7.08 3.37
C ILE A 39 -1.00 -8.06 4.20
N ARG A 40 -1.63 -8.79 5.14
CA ARG A 40 -0.93 -9.79 5.96
C ARG A 40 -0.33 -10.90 5.11
N ASP A 41 -1.08 -11.38 4.12
CA ASP A 41 -0.60 -12.41 3.19
C ASP A 41 0.58 -11.88 2.36
N ALA A 42 0.50 -10.63 1.90
CA ALA A 42 1.60 -9.98 1.19
C ALA A 42 2.85 -9.79 2.06
N GLU A 43 2.70 -9.38 3.33
CA GLU A 43 3.81 -9.30 4.28
C GLU A 43 4.44 -10.68 4.53
N ALA A 44 3.62 -11.71 4.76
CA ALA A 44 4.10 -13.08 4.98
C ALA A 44 4.84 -13.63 3.75
N ASN A 45 4.27 -13.44 2.55
CA ASN A 45 4.88 -13.86 1.29
C ASN A 45 6.18 -13.10 1.00
N GLY A 46 6.19 -11.78 1.26
CA GLY A 46 7.38 -10.95 1.11
C GLY A 46 8.51 -11.41 2.02
N ALA A 47 8.21 -11.59 3.31
CA ALA A 47 9.16 -12.10 4.29
C ALA A 47 9.72 -13.49 3.88
N ALA A 48 8.83 -14.42 3.48
CA ALA A 48 9.23 -15.76 3.05
C ALA A 48 10.12 -15.75 1.79
N TYR A 49 9.88 -14.83 0.86
CA TYR A 49 10.74 -14.62 -0.30
C TYR A 49 12.10 -14.04 0.11
N GLY A 50 12.11 -13.02 0.98
CA GLY A 50 13.34 -12.40 1.50
C GLY A 50 14.24 -13.38 2.26
N LEU A 51 13.68 -14.38 2.95
CA LEU A 51 14.50 -15.42 3.60
C LEU A 51 15.33 -16.27 2.61
N GLN A 52 14.94 -16.30 1.32
CA GLN A 52 15.56 -17.12 0.29
C GLN A 52 16.27 -16.30 -0.79
N HIS A 53 16.10 -14.99 -0.78
CA HIS A 53 16.50 -14.09 -1.85
C HIS A 53 17.05 -12.78 -1.28
N ASP A 54 17.94 -12.14 -2.03
CA ASP A 54 18.60 -10.91 -1.61
C ASP A 54 17.74 -9.66 -1.92
N GLN A 55 18.20 -8.49 -1.48
CA GLN A 55 17.48 -7.23 -1.64
C GLN A 55 17.22 -6.86 -3.11
N THR A 56 18.17 -7.16 -4.00
CA THR A 56 18.01 -6.97 -5.45
C THR A 56 16.86 -7.82 -5.98
N ALA A 57 16.83 -9.12 -5.66
CA ALA A 57 15.74 -10.01 -6.05
C ALA A 57 14.38 -9.58 -5.46
N CYS A 58 14.35 -9.06 -4.22
CA CYS A 58 13.13 -8.47 -3.64
C CYS A 58 12.60 -7.29 -4.46
N MET A 59 13.48 -6.39 -4.90
CA MET A 59 13.09 -5.24 -5.72
C MET A 59 12.57 -5.69 -7.09
N GLU A 60 13.32 -6.55 -7.78
CA GLU A 60 12.90 -7.05 -9.09
C GLU A 60 11.56 -7.79 -9.02
N GLN A 61 11.36 -8.63 -8.00
CA GLN A 61 10.09 -9.32 -7.83
C GLN A 61 8.95 -8.34 -7.54
N SER A 62 9.21 -7.29 -6.77
CA SER A 62 8.20 -6.26 -6.48
C SER A 62 7.84 -5.46 -7.74
N LEU A 63 8.81 -5.14 -8.60
CA LEU A 63 8.57 -4.49 -9.89
C LEU A 63 7.80 -5.39 -10.87
N ARG A 64 8.05 -6.71 -10.83
CA ARG A 64 7.23 -7.69 -11.58
C ARG A 64 5.80 -7.77 -11.04
N ASN A 65 5.65 -7.83 -9.71
CA ASN A 65 4.36 -7.98 -9.05
C ASN A 65 3.40 -6.81 -9.33
N ILE A 66 3.93 -5.61 -9.59
CA ILE A 66 3.09 -4.45 -9.90
C ILE A 66 2.66 -4.38 -11.37
N GLN A 67 3.17 -5.23 -12.26
CA GLN A 67 2.78 -5.20 -13.68
C GLN A 67 1.28 -5.49 -13.86
N GLY A 68 0.58 -4.65 -14.60
CA GLY A 68 -0.87 -4.73 -14.80
C GLY A 68 -1.69 -4.34 -13.57
N CYS A 69 -1.03 -3.86 -12.51
CA CYS A 69 -1.69 -3.56 -11.24
C CYS A 69 -2.01 -2.06 -11.13
N SER A 70 -3.23 -1.74 -10.72
CA SER A 70 -3.65 -0.34 -10.62
C SER A 70 -4.48 -0.09 -9.36
N GLY A 71 -4.54 1.17 -8.95
CA GLY A 71 -5.32 1.60 -7.80
C GLY A 71 -4.57 1.58 -6.47
N PHE A 72 -5.22 2.16 -5.46
CA PHE A 72 -4.63 2.39 -4.14
C PHE A 72 -4.28 1.10 -3.40
N ALA A 73 -5.21 0.15 -3.33
CA ALA A 73 -5.03 -1.11 -2.61
C ALA A 73 -3.83 -1.91 -3.14
N CYS A 74 -3.70 -1.97 -4.47
CA CYS A 74 -2.56 -2.60 -5.13
C CYS A 74 -1.21 -2.02 -4.65
N GLY A 75 -1.06 -0.69 -4.65
CA GLY A 75 0.18 -0.05 -4.20
C GLY A 75 0.49 -0.32 -2.72
N VAL A 76 -0.55 -0.34 -1.87
CA VAL A 76 -0.40 -0.71 -0.45
C VAL A 76 0.09 -2.15 -0.32
N VAL A 77 -0.57 -3.10 -0.97
CA VAL A 77 -0.24 -4.54 -0.89
C VAL A 77 1.18 -4.82 -1.36
N HIS A 78 1.58 -4.33 -2.53
CA HIS A 78 2.93 -4.57 -3.05
C HIS A 78 4.00 -3.76 -2.30
N GLY A 79 3.66 -2.58 -1.80
CA GLY A 79 4.54 -1.83 -0.89
C GLY A 79 4.79 -2.58 0.42
N ARG A 80 3.79 -3.30 0.95
CA ARG A 80 3.92 -4.12 2.17
C ARG A 80 4.73 -5.39 1.93
N TYR A 81 4.47 -6.07 0.80
CA TYR A 81 5.31 -7.17 0.33
C TYR A 81 6.78 -6.77 0.26
N PHE A 82 7.08 -5.67 -0.45
CA PHE A 82 8.47 -5.25 -0.68
C PHE A 82 9.19 -4.91 0.62
N LYS A 83 8.52 -4.16 1.52
CA LYS A 83 9.05 -3.85 2.84
C LYS A 83 9.41 -5.12 3.62
N ALA A 84 8.46 -6.07 3.74
CA ALA A 84 8.68 -7.30 4.48
C ALA A 84 9.80 -8.16 3.86
N CYS A 85 9.91 -8.15 2.53
CA CYS A 85 11.01 -8.80 1.80
C CYS A 85 12.36 -8.21 2.19
N LEU A 86 12.51 -6.89 2.13
CA LEU A 86 13.76 -6.20 2.50
C LEU A 86 14.16 -6.40 3.96
N GLU A 87 13.19 -6.55 4.87
CA GLU A 87 13.46 -6.78 6.30
C GLU A 87 14.07 -8.16 6.58
N GLN A 88 13.87 -9.14 5.70
CA GLN A 88 14.41 -10.50 5.83
C GLN A 88 15.59 -10.78 4.89
N ALA A 89 15.64 -10.07 3.76
CA ALA A 89 16.62 -10.30 2.71
C ALA A 89 18.06 -10.03 3.17
N PRO A 90 19.02 -10.91 2.83
CA PRO A 90 20.43 -10.59 2.92
C PRO A 90 20.76 -9.34 2.10
N VAL A 91 21.68 -8.52 2.61
CA VAL A 91 22.13 -7.31 1.92
C VAL A 91 22.78 -7.67 0.59
N SER A 92 22.33 -7.04 -0.50
CA SER A 92 22.97 -7.21 -1.81
C SER A 92 24.07 -6.18 -2.01
N ALA A 93 25.21 -6.63 -2.55
CA ALA A 93 26.20 -5.70 -3.09
C ALA A 93 25.52 -4.85 -4.18
N ASN A 94 25.67 -3.53 -4.06
CA ASN A 94 25.11 -2.53 -4.99
C ASN A 94 23.62 -2.20 -4.86
N PHE A 95 22.88 -2.77 -3.90
CA PHE A 95 21.45 -2.41 -3.73
C PHE A 95 21.24 -0.91 -3.51
N CYS A 96 22.18 -0.26 -2.84
CA CYS A 96 22.12 1.17 -2.54
C CYS A 96 23.02 2.03 -3.44
N ASN A 97 23.66 1.44 -4.45
CA ASN A 97 24.43 2.21 -5.40
C ASN A 97 23.51 3.10 -6.22
N ASP A 98 23.95 4.33 -6.46
CA ASP A 98 23.25 5.33 -7.24
C ASP A 98 21.84 5.68 -6.71
N VAL A 99 21.55 5.31 -5.46
CA VAL A 99 20.33 5.71 -4.77
C VAL A 99 20.59 7.06 -4.09
N PRO A 100 19.92 8.15 -4.50
CA PRO A 100 20.11 9.46 -3.88
C PRO A 100 19.66 9.44 -2.42
N SER A 101 20.29 10.24 -1.56
CA SER A 101 19.91 10.34 -0.14
C SER A 101 18.44 10.68 0.03
N TYR A 102 17.79 10.08 1.04
CA TYR A 102 16.39 10.38 1.32
C TYR A 102 16.23 11.82 1.80
N ALA A 103 15.32 12.56 1.17
CA ALA A 103 14.84 13.86 1.60
C ALA A 103 13.31 13.87 1.62
N GLU A 104 12.73 14.62 2.56
CA GLU A 104 11.27 14.72 2.67
C GLU A 104 10.67 15.36 1.42
N GLU A 105 11.25 16.49 0.99
CA GLU A 105 11.00 17.08 -0.31
C GLU A 105 11.93 16.50 -1.37
N LYS A 106 11.36 16.08 -2.51
CA LYS A 106 12.13 15.51 -3.62
C LYS A 106 12.95 16.61 -4.29
N ASP A 107 14.26 16.55 -4.12
CA ASP A 107 15.21 17.38 -4.88
C ASP A 107 15.24 16.99 -6.37
N ARG A 108 16.06 17.70 -7.15
CA ARG A 108 16.16 17.49 -8.59
C ARG A 108 16.71 16.10 -8.93
N ASP A 109 17.69 15.63 -8.16
CA ASP A 109 18.39 14.37 -8.44
C ASP A 109 17.50 13.17 -8.12
N THR A 110 16.75 13.22 -7.02
CA THR A 110 15.71 12.25 -6.68
C THR A 110 14.62 12.20 -7.75
N LYS A 111 14.15 13.36 -8.23
CA LYS A 111 13.15 13.40 -9.32
C LYS A 111 13.70 12.79 -10.62
N LYS A 112 14.96 13.09 -10.96
CA LYS A 112 15.64 12.54 -12.13
C LYS A 112 15.77 11.03 -12.04
N TRP A 113 16.30 10.52 -10.92
CA TRP A 113 16.47 9.11 -10.65
C TRP A 113 15.15 8.34 -10.68
N LEU A 114 14.13 8.84 -9.97
CA LEU A 114 12.79 8.23 -9.97
C LEU A 114 12.21 8.17 -11.38
N ARG A 115 12.32 9.27 -12.15
CA ARG A 115 11.88 9.26 -13.55
C ARG A 115 12.62 8.19 -14.32
N ASP A 116 13.94 8.17 -14.28
CA ASP A 116 14.75 7.26 -15.11
C ASP A 116 14.49 5.79 -14.77
N VAL A 117 14.35 5.44 -13.48
CA VAL A 117 14.04 4.06 -13.05
C VAL A 117 12.60 3.68 -13.34
N CYS A 118 11.63 4.57 -13.09
CA CYS A 118 10.21 4.26 -13.23
C CYS A 118 9.63 4.59 -14.62
N PHE A 119 10.42 5.12 -15.56
CA PHE A 119 9.94 5.55 -16.87
C PHE A 119 9.32 4.39 -17.65
N GLU A 120 9.94 3.22 -17.56
CA GLU A 120 9.52 2.01 -18.28
C GLU A 120 8.38 1.25 -17.57
N HIS A 121 7.97 1.70 -16.38
CA HIS A 121 6.92 1.06 -15.59
C HIS A 121 5.59 1.81 -15.76
N PRO A 122 4.57 1.21 -16.41
CA PRO A 122 3.27 1.85 -16.61
C PRO A 122 2.56 2.16 -15.28
N GLU A 123 2.92 1.48 -14.20
CA GLU A 123 2.45 1.71 -12.83
C GLU A 123 3.34 2.71 -12.09
N THR A 124 3.66 3.82 -12.74
CA THR A 124 4.70 4.77 -12.31
C THR A 124 4.52 5.23 -10.86
N ASN A 125 3.28 5.43 -10.40
CA ASN A 125 2.99 5.81 -9.02
C ASN A 125 3.37 4.73 -7.99
N ILE A 126 3.16 3.46 -8.30
CA ILE A 126 3.51 2.36 -7.41
C ILE A 126 5.02 2.13 -7.46
N CYS A 127 5.62 2.18 -8.65
CA CYS A 127 7.08 2.17 -8.79
C CYS A 127 7.72 3.29 -7.94
N TYR A 128 7.22 4.52 -8.00
CA TYR A 128 7.71 5.61 -7.15
C TYR A 128 7.63 5.30 -5.65
N GLN A 129 6.57 4.61 -5.20
CA GLN A 129 6.46 4.21 -3.80
C GLN A 129 7.52 3.16 -3.43
N LEU A 130 7.71 2.13 -4.26
CA LEU A 130 8.74 1.10 -4.05
C LEU A 130 10.15 1.72 -4.04
N MET A 131 10.45 2.58 -5.02
CA MET A 131 11.74 3.26 -5.09
C MET A 131 11.98 4.17 -3.89
N ARG A 132 10.94 4.82 -3.34
CA ARG A 132 11.06 5.59 -2.09
C ARG A 132 11.34 4.70 -0.88
N GLN A 133 10.82 3.47 -0.85
CA GLN A 133 11.15 2.51 0.20
C GLN A 133 12.62 2.05 0.09
N ARG A 134 13.11 1.76 -1.12
CA ARG A 134 14.54 1.50 -1.36
C ARG A 134 15.40 2.67 -0.90
N GLN A 135 15.03 3.90 -1.24
CA GLN A 135 15.71 5.11 -0.81
C GLN A 135 15.82 5.22 0.72
N ARG A 136 14.74 4.94 1.44
CA ARG A 136 14.72 4.92 2.91
C ARG A 136 15.57 3.81 3.50
N ASN A 137 15.55 2.60 2.91
CA ASN A 137 16.37 1.48 3.35
C ASN A 137 17.88 1.76 3.19
N CYS A 138 18.24 2.54 2.17
CA CYS A 138 19.63 2.89 1.85
C CYS A 138 20.19 4.10 2.60
N GLY A 139 19.35 4.90 3.26
CA GLY A 139 19.73 6.16 3.89
C GLY A 139 19.34 6.25 5.36
N ALA A 140 19.42 5.14 6.10
CA ALA A 140 19.29 5.15 7.56
C ALA A 140 20.50 5.86 8.21
#